data_AF-A0AAN4Z851-F1
#
_entry.id   AF-A0AAN4Z851-F1
#
_cell.length_a   1.000
_cell.length_b   1.000
_cell.length_c   1.000
_cell.angle_alpha   90.00
_cell.angle_beta   90.00
_cell.angle_gamma   90.00
#
_symmetry.space_group_name_H-M   'P 1'
#
loop_
_entity.id
_entity.type
_entity.pdbx_description
1 polymer ?
#
loop_
_entity_poly.entity_id
_entity_poly.type
_entity_poly.pdbx_seq_one_letter_code
_entity_poly.pdbx_strand_id
1 'polypeptide(L)'
;SVTTMCLTPIAAVEDIAPLLNSFSLLRFPPEILTEIMVQLNPVDRTHLALAHDSLMEVDLKAGHRIFSKVCIDGDSQIEAFDDAARYYRLNLNDIDVTPATLRAFFKHSSARELSINGTVNEKVEYKLEAALRTLQFGNLLVFLNDSAVRILSSLSKSRASFGKVDIWWQKDLKELEQAREMLLSLPAMEKFLIHGMADQAVVDDEIVLSIVRKTSNSADFRNCNKDAVTAKGLVEVYQMVANSSSSINEVHCDASTTKERQFLYLLAFTLKQSGADRATIAKAVERTNYEYGAIHMHSTRKIRDSN
;
A
#
# COMPACT_ATOMS: atom_id res chain seq x y z
N SER A 1 24.34 21.94 -34.55
CA SER A 1 24.97 22.30 -33.26
C SER A 1 23.85 22.52 -32.27
N VAL A 2 23.71 21.60 -31.32
CA VAL A 2 22.68 21.62 -30.27
C VAL A 2 23.21 22.47 -29.14
N THR A 3 22.54 23.58 -28.83
CA THR A 3 22.89 24.44 -27.69
C THR A 3 22.02 24.04 -26.51
N THR A 4 22.61 23.30 -25.58
CA THR A 4 22.02 22.94 -24.29
C THR A 4 21.97 24.19 -23.41
N MET A 5 20.79 24.69 -23.07
CA MET A 5 20.64 25.68 -21.98
C MET A 5 20.57 24.94 -20.65
N CYS A 6 21.64 25.03 -19.87
CA CYS A 6 21.62 24.65 -18.46
C CYS A 6 20.85 25.70 -17.66
N LEU A 7 19.68 25.34 -17.15
CA LEU A 7 19.00 26.12 -16.11
C LEU A 7 19.64 25.78 -14.77
N THR A 8 20.39 26.74 -14.22
CA THR A 8 20.86 26.70 -12.82
C THR A 8 19.69 26.81 -11.85
N PRO A 9 19.74 26.14 -10.68
CA PRO A 9 18.69 26.22 -9.68
C PRO A 9 18.69 27.61 -9.05
N ILE A 10 17.59 28.34 -9.21
CA ILE A 10 17.39 29.65 -8.61
C ILE A 10 17.14 29.44 -7.11
N ALA A 11 18.14 29.81 -6.32
CA ALA A 11 17.94 30.15 -4.92
C ALA A 11 17.29 31.55 -4.83
N ALA A 12 16.44 31.73 -3.82
CA ALA A 12 15.71 32.92 -3.41
C ALA A 12 14.23 33.00 -3.87
N VAL A 13 13.36 32.87 -2.87
CA VAL A 13 11.89 32.76 -2.91
C VAL A 13 11.20 34.14 -2.82
N GLU A 14 11.88 35.25 -3.05
CA GLU A 14 11.31 36.59 -2.76
C GLU A 14 10.86 37.43 -3.96
N ASP A 15 11.04 36.98 -5.22
CA ASP A 15 10.81 37.86 -6.39
C ASP A 15 10.02 37.25 -7.56
N ILE A 16 8.95 36.50 -7.28
CA ILE A 16 7.98 36.07 -8.33
C ILE A 16 6.91 37.15 -8.57
N ALA A 17 6.65 38.01 -7.59
CA ALA A 17 5.64 39.07 -7.67
C ALA A 17 5.85 40.08 -8.83
N PRO A 18 7.09 40.50 -9.18
CA PRO A 18 7.30 41.47 -10.26
C PRO A 18 7.06 40.89 -11.67
N LEU A 19 7.23 39.57 -11.86
CA LEU A 19 6.98 38.91 -13.15
C LEU A 19 5.48 38.85 -13.48
N LEU A 20 4.62 38.78 -12.47
CA LEU A 20 3.16 38.82 -12.63
C LEU A 20 2.63 40.18 -13.13
N ASN A 21 3.38 41.27 -12.92
CA ASN A 21 2.93 42.64 -13.22
C ASN A 21 3.24 43.13 -14.64
N SER A 22 4.11 42.46 -15.40
CA SER A 22 4.46 42.85 -16.79
C SER A 22 3.97 41.86 -17.85
N PHE A 23 3.86 40.58 -17.51
CA PHE A 23 3.17 39.54 -18.29
C PHE A 23 2.17 38.83 -17.38
N SER A 24 0.93 39.29 -17.38
CA SER A 24 -0.11 38.67 -16.56
C SER A 24 -0.39 37.27 -17.11
N LEU A 25 0.05 36.24 -16.38
CA LEU A 25 -0.24 34.83 -16.66
C LEU A 25 -1.74 34.61 -16.90
N LEU A 26 -2.60 35.36 -16.20
CA LEU A 26 -4.05 35.32 -16.33
C LEU A 26 -4.59 35.66 -17.74
N ARG A 27 -3.76 36.17 -18.65
CA ARG A 27 -4.14 36.44 -20.04
C ARG A 27 -4.09 35.20 -20.93
N PHE A 28 -3.45 34.12 -20.50
CA PHE A 28 -3.44 32.88 -21.26
C PHE A 28 -4.79 32.17 -21.17
N PRO A 29 -5.23 31.48 -22.24
CA PRO A 29 -6.39 30.60 -22.18
C PRO A 29 -6.23 29.53 -21.08
N PRO A 30 -7.32 29.07 -20.43
CA PRO A 30 -7.26 28.07 -19.37
C PRO A 30 -6.52 26.79 -19.76
N GLU A 31 -6.58 26.40 -21.04
CA GLU A 31 -5.90 25.23 -21.58
C GLU A 31 -4.38 25.39 -21.52
N ILE A 32 -3.87 26.55 -21.95
CA ILE A 32 -2.45 26.88 -21.92
C ILE A 32 -1.97 27.02 -20.47
N LEU A 33 -2.77 27.63 -19.61
CA LEU A 33 -2.45 27.70 -18.18
C LEU A 33 -2.40 26.32 -17.53
N THR A 34 -3.28 25.41 -17.93
CA THR A 34 -3.26 24.03 -17.46
C THR A 34 -1.96 23.35 -17.90
N GLU A 35 -1.55 23.50 -19.16
CA GLU A 35 -0.28 22.96 -19.66
C GLU A 35 0.93 23.53 -18.92
N ILE A 36 0.94 24.83 -18.63
CA ILE A 36 2.00 25.47 -17.82
C ILE A 36 2.02 24.85 -16.41
N MET A 37 0.87 24.76 -15.74
CA MET A 37 0.77 24.21 -14.38
C MET A 37 1.20 22.74 -14.30
N VAL A 38 0.98 21.95 -15.36
CA VAL A 38 1.44 20.56 -15.49
C VAL A 38 2.97 20.44 -15.51
N GLN A 39 3.67 21.42 -16.08
CA GLN A 39 5.14 21.41 -16.20
C GLN A 39 5.87 21.93 -14.97
N LEU A 40 5.15 22.60 -14.05
CA LEU A 40 5.74 23.15 -12.84
C LEU A 40 5.99 22.07 -11.79
N ASN A 41 7.05 22.27 -11.00
CA ASN A 41 7.25 21.45 -9.81
C ASN A 41 6.15 21.75 -8.76
N PRO A 42 5.93 20.85 -7.78
CA PRO A 42 4.84 20.99 -6.82
C PRO A 42 4.88 22.26 -5.95
N VAL A 43 6.08 22.80 -5.67
CA VAL A 43 6.26 23.98 -4.82
C VAL A 43 5.80 25.23 -5.57
N ASP A 44 6.30 25.43 -6.79
CA ASP A 44 5.95 26.60 -7.61
C ASP A 44 4.47 26.62 -7.98
N ARG A 45 3.90 25.45 -8.26
CA ARG A 45 2.48 25.31 -8.56
C ARG A 45 1.61 25.71 -7.37
N THR A 46 1.98 25.28 -6.15
CA THR A 46 1.27 25.66 -4.92
C THR A 46 1.33 27.17 -4.70
N HIS A 47 2.50 27.79 -4.88
CA HIS A 47 2.64 29.24 -4.76
C HIS A 47 1.79 30.00 -5.79
N LEU A 48 1.74 29.54 -7.04
CA LEU A 48 0.90 30.17 -8.08
C LEU A 48 -0.60 29.99 -7.82
N ALA A 49 -1.02 28.82 -7.35
CA ALA A 49 -2.41 28.57 -6.98
C ALA A 49 -2.85 29.48 -5.81
N LEU A 50 -1.97 29.75 -4.84
CA LEU A 50 -2.25 30.66 -3.72
C LEU A 50 -2.23 32.15 -4.12
N ALA A 51 -1.64 32.50 -5.27
CA ALA A 51 -1.53 33.88 -5.70
C ALA A 51 -2.84 34.45 -6.28
N HIS A 52 -3.73 33.60 -6.82
CA HIS A 52 -4.99 34.05 -7.43
C HIS A 52 -6.03 32.93 -7.59
N ASP A 53 -7.31 33.21 -7.33
CA ASP A 53 -8.41 32.22 -7.40
C ASP A 53 -8.53 31.53 -8.77
N SER A 54 -8.39 32.27 -9.87
CA SER A 54 -8.40 31.67 -11.22
C SER A 54 -7.24 30.70 -11.46
N LEU A 55 -6.06 30.93 -10.86
CA LEU A 55 -4.94 29.99 -10.96
C LEU A 55 -5.16 28.79 -10.04
N MET A 56 -5.84 28.98 -8.91
CA MET A 56 -6.33 27.86 -8.10
C MET A 56 -7.30 26.99 -8.90
N GLU A 57 -8.26 27.56 -9.64
CA GLU A 57 -9.15 26.77 -10.49
C GLU A 57 -8.41 26.00 -11.60
N VAL A 58 -7.39 26.63 -12.19
CA VAL A 58 -6.54 25.95 -13.20
C VAL A 58 -5.72 24.83 -12.56
N ASP A 59 -5.11 25.05 -11.39
CA ASP A 59 -4.42 24.00 -10.61
C ASP A 59 -5.35 22.81 -10.35
N LEU A 60 -6.59 23.10 -9.94
CA LEU A 60 -7.61 22.10 -9.69
C LEU A 60 -8.00 21.33 -10.96
N LYS A 61 -8.00 21.98 -12.13
CA LYS A 61 -8.28 21.33 -13.43
C LYS A 61 -7.07 20.55 -13.97
N ALA A 62 -5.85 20.98 -13.68
CA ALA A 62 -4.62 20.28 -14.06
C ALA A 62 -4.51 18.90 -13.38
N GLY A 63 -5.11 18.74 -12.19
CA GLY A 63 -5.26 17.45 -11.51
C GLY A 63 -4.01 16.93 -10.82
N HIS A 64 -2.87 17.62 -10.96
CA HIS A 64 -1.66 17.30 -10.23
C HIS A 64 -1.84 17.67 -8.75
N ARG A 65 -2.30 16.72 -7.96
CA ARG A 65 -2.49 16.89 -6.51
C ARG A 65 -1.62 15.87 -5.80
N ILE A 66 -0.96 16.29 -4.73
CA ILE A 66 -0.20 15.41 -3.86
C ILE A 66 -0.97 15.33 -2.55
N PHE A 67 -1.49 14.16 -2.26
CA PHE A 67 -2.25 13.90 -1.06
C PHE A 67 -1.36 13.21 -0.03
N SER A 68 -1.44 13.65 1.23
CA SER A 68 -0.94 12.83 2.35
C SER A 68 -1.76 11.55 2.45
N LYS A 69 -3.09 11.66 2.28
CA LYS A 69 -4.01 10.53 2.43
C LYS A 69 -5.26 10.73 1.57
N VAL A 70 -5.73 9.65 0.96
CA VAL A 70 -7.06 9.56 0.35
C VAL A 70 -7.82 8.46 1.07
N CYS A 71 -8.94 8.82 1.69
CA CYS A 71 -9.87 7.91 2.34
C CYS A 71 -11.10 7.72 1.46
N ILE A 72 -11.42 6.48 1.16
CA ILE A 72 -12.67 6.09 0.53
C ILE A 72 -13.51 5.43 1.61
N ASP A 73 -14.63 6.05 1.93
CA ASP A 73 -15.71 5.44 2.69
C ASP A 73 -16.74 4.92 1.68
N GLY A 74 -16.75 3.60 1.49
CA GLY A 74 -17.55 2.89 0.50
C GLY A 74 -19.05 3.20 0.58
N ASP A 75 -19.53 3.65 1.74
CA ASP A 75 -20.95 3.91 1.95
C ASP A 75 -21.38 5.30 1.45
N SER A 76 -20.47 6.28 1.32
CA SER A 76 -20.93 7.64 1.04
C SER A 76 -19.94 8.61 0.40
N GLN A 77 -18.63 8.45 0.56
CA GLN A 77 -17.75 9.59 0.28
C GLN A 77 -16.28 9.25 0.03
N ILE A 78 -15.61 10.17 -0.66
CA ILE A 78 -14.15 10.24 -0.75
C ILE A 78 -13.70 11.49 0.00
N GLU A 79 -12.72 11.31 0.87
CA GLU A 79 -12.03 12.39 1.57
C GLU A 79 -10.56 12.39 1.16
N ALA A 80 -10.04 13.52 0.70
CA ALA A 80 -8.64 13.65 0.31
C ALA A 80 -7.99 14.79 1.08
N PHE A 81 -6.81 14.50 1.64
CA PHE A 81 -6.04 15.40 2.50
C PHE A 81 -4.74 15.75 1.78
N ASP A 82 -4.54 17.04 1.50
CA ASP A 82 -3.31 17.57 0.94
C ASP A 82 -2.31 17.90 2.06
N ASP A 83 -1.01 17.82 1.76
CA ASP A 83 0.07 18.28 2.65
C ASP A 83 -0.06 19.77 2.99
N ALA A 84 -0.68 20.57 2.11
CA ALA A 84 -1.01 21.98 2.36
C ALA A 84 -2.26 22.19 3.24
N ALA A 85 -2.68 21.19 4.01
CA ALA A 85 -3.87 21.19 4.87
C ALA A 85 -5.21 21.46 4.14
N ARG A 86 -5.25 21.30 2.81
CA ARG A 86 -6.50 21.33 2.04
C ARG A 86 -7.27 20.02 2.24
N TYR A 87 -8.56 20.13 2.54
CA TYR A 87 -9.47 18.99 2.69
C TYR A 87 -10.50 19.01 1.57
N TYR A 88 -10.58 17.90 0.84
CA TYR A 88 -11.55 17.69 -0.23
C TYR A 88 -12.51 16.59 0.19
N ARG A 89 -13.81 16.85 0.03
CA ARG A 89 -14.86 15.87 0.31
C ARG A 89 -15.77 15.74 -0.92
N LEU A 90 -15.85 14.54 -1.47
CA LEU A 90 -16.71 14.21 -2.60
C LEU A 90 -17.75 13.20 -2.14
N ASN A 91 -19.04 13.53 -2.29
CA ASN A 91 -20.11 12.61 -1.98
C ASN A 91 -20.35 11.67 -3.17
N LEU A 92 -20.12 10.37 -2.98
CA LEU A 92 -20.26 9.36 -4.04
C LEU A 92 -21.72 9.16 -4.46
N ASN A 93 -22.68 9.57 -3.63
CA ASN A 93 -24.11 9.50 -3.94
C ASN A 93 -24.60 10.71 -4.74
N ASP A 94 -23.78 11.75 -4.89
CA ASP A 94 -24.11 12.89 -5.73
C ASP A 94 -24.23 12.48 -7.21
N ILE A 95 -25.23 13.05 -7.89
CA ILE A 95 -25.50 12.84 -9.31
C ILE A 95 -24.35 13.39 -10.15
N ASP A 96 -23.77 14.51 -9.73
CA ASP A 96 -22.69 15.17 -10.46
C ASP A 96 -21.36 14.44 -10.31
N VAL A 97 -21.23 13.58 -9.30
CA VAL A 97 -20.04 12.74 -9.09
C VAL A 97 -20.14 11.48 -9.95
N THR A 98 -19.85 11.64 -11.23
CA THR A 98 -19.72 10.55 -12.22
C THR A 98 -18.30 9.96 -12.23
N PRO A 99 -18.08 8.77 -12.79
CA PRO A 99 -16.74 8.21 -12.99
C PRO A 99 -15.80 9.14 -13.79
N ALA A 100 -16.34 9.95 -14.72
CA ALA A 100 -15.57 10.89 -15.52
C ALA A 100 -15.04 12.05 -14.66
N THR A 101 -15.88 12.60 -13.79
CA THR A 101 -15.51 13.63 -12.80
C THR A 101 -14.47 13.11 -11.83
N LEU A 102 -14.61 11.89 -11.31
CA LEU A 102 -13.60 11.30 -10.42
C LEU A 102 -12.26 11.06 -11.13
N ARG A 103 -12.29 10.58 -12.38
CA ARG A 103 -11.09 10.41 -13.19
C ARG A 103 -10.39 11.74 -13.44
N ALA A 104 -11.14 12.80 -13.73
CA ALA A 104 -10.60 14.14 -13.89
C ALA A 104 -10.01 14.66 -12.58
N PHE A 105 -10.69 14.42 -11.45
CA PHE A 105 -10.23 14.83 -10.12
C PHE A 105 -8.90 14.16 -9.74
N PHE A 106 -8.72 12.87 -10.03
CA PHE A 106 -7.50 12.13 -9.71
C PHE A 106 -6.46 12.11 -10.84
N LYS A 107 -6.69 12.85 -11.93
CA LYS A 107 -5.82 12.85 -13.10
C LYS A 107 -4.45 13.40 -12.73
N HIS A 108 -3.40 12.59 -12.79
CA HIS A 108 -2.03 12.96 -12.35
C HIS A 108 -1.88 13.23 -10.85
N SER A 109 -2.86 12.82 -10.03
CA SER A 109 -2.74 12.90 -8.59
C SER A 109 -1.91 11.75 -8.03
N SER A 110 -1.18 12.01 -6.95
CA SER A 110 -0.53 11.01 -6.13
C SER A 110 -0.98 11.12 -4.66
N ALA A 111 -0.89 10.03 -3.92
CA ALA A 111 -1.17 9.95 -2.51
C ALA A 111 -0.09 9.14 -1.78
N ARG A 112 0.28 9.53 -0.56
CA ARG A 112 1.16 8.67 0.24
C ARG A 112 0.42 7.42 0.70
N GLU A 113 -0.84 7.56 1.08
CA GLU A 113 -1.70 6.47 1.55
C GLU A 113 -3.09 6.52 0.90
N LEU A 114 -3.57 5.37 0.44
CA LEU A 114 -4.96 5.15 0.06
C LEU A 114 -5.60 4.23 1.11
N SER A 115 -6.68 4.70 1.74
CA SER A 115 -7.49 3.93 2.69
C SER A 115 -8.84 3.61 2.07
N ILE A 116 -9.28 2.36 2.11
CA ILE A 116 -10.62 1.94 1.68
C ILE A 116 -11.33 1.29 2.87
N ASN A 117 -12.43 1.90 3.30
CA ASN A 117 -13.20 1.50 4.48
C ASN A 117 -14.68 1.40 4.08
N GLY A 118 -15.47 0.62 4.83
CA GLY A 118 -16.93 0.58 4.64
C GLY A 118 -17.38 -0.31 3.48
N THR A 119 -18.68 -0.34 3.21
CA THR A 119 -19.28 -1.30 2.24
C THR A 119 -19.27 -0.73 0.84
N VAL A 120 -18.65 -1.45 -0.09
CA VAL A 120 -18.60 -1.01 -1.49
C VAL A 120 -19.64 -1.77 -2.31
N ASN A 121 -20.76 -1.13 -2.61
CA ASN A 121 -21.74 -1.69 -3.56
C ASN A 121 -21.27 -1.54 -5.01
N GLU A 122 -21.91 -2.24 -5.95
CA GLU A 122 -21.53 -2.27 -7.38
C GLU A 122 -21.50 -0.87 -8.03
N LYS A 123 -22.41 0.03 -7.64
CA LYS A 123 -22.46 1.40 -8.19
C LYS A 123 -21.27 2.23 -7.73
N VAL A 124 -20.91 2.10 -6.45
CA VAL A 124 -19.73 2.75 -5.88
C VAL A 124 -18.46 2.15 -6.46
N GLU A 125 -18.38 0.83 -6.55
CA GLU A 125 -17.27 0.10 -7.17
C GLU A 125 -16.97 0.63 -8.57
N TYR A 126 -17.99 0.74 -9.43
CA TYR A 126 -17.84 1.28 -10.79
C TYR A 126 -17.26 2.70 -10.82
N LYS A 127 -17.68 3.57 -9.88
CA LYS A 127 -17.14 4.93 -9.74
C LYS A 127 -15.68 4.91 -9.26
N LEU A 128 -15.36 4.05 -8.30
CA LEU A 128 -14.03 3.93 -7.71
C LEU A 128 -13.01 3.33 -8.67
N GLU A 129 -13.38 2.32 -9.48
CA GLU A 129 -12.47 1.75 -10.46
C GLU A 129 -11.92 2.82 -11.42
N ALA A 130 -12.76 3.77 -11.83
CA ALA A 130 -12.34 4.87 -12.68
C ALA A 130 -11.35 5.83 -11.99
N ALA A 131 -11.56 6.09 -10.69
CA ALA A 131 -10.72 6.95 -9.85
C ALA A 131 -9.35 6.31 -9.56
N LEU A 132 -9.37 5.04 -9.18
CA LEU A 132 -8.23 4.27 -8.70
C LEU A 132 -7.22 3.94 -9.81
N ARG A 133 -7.68 3.84 -11.06
CA ARG A 133 -6.79 3.70 -12.22
C ARG A 133 -5.89 4.91 -12.43
N THR A 134 -6.34 6.11 -12.06
CA THR A 134 -5.59 7.36 -12.26
C THR A 134 -4.78 7.81 -11.05
N LEU A 135 -5.28 7.57 -9.83
CA LEU A 135 -4.63 8.00 -8.60
C LEU A 135 -3.38 7.17 -8.31
N GLN A 136 -2.19 7.76 -8.30
CA GLN A 136 -0.98 7.10 -7.79
C GLN A 136 -0.99 7.02 -6.26
N PHE A 137 -0.60 5.90 -5.66
CA PHE A 137 -0.42 5.84 -4.21
C PHE A 137 0.73 4.92 -3.79
N GLY A 138 1.37 5.26 -2.67
CA GLY A 138 2.49 4.49 -2.11
C GLY A 138 2.05 3.33 -1.22
N ASN A 139 1.13 3.58 -0.30
CA ASN A 139 0.61 2.59 0.64
C ASN A 139 -0.89 2.35 0.41
N LEU A 140 -1.32 1.12 0.59
CA LEU A 140 -2.71 0.71 0.54
C LEU A 140 -3.14 0.17 1.90
N LEU A 141 -4.19 0.74 2.45
CA LEU A 141 -4.86 0.29 3.67
C LEU A 141 -6.30 -0.06 3.33
N VAL A 142 -6.72 -1.30 3.60
CA VAL A 142 -8.08 -1.74 3.32
C VAL A 142 -8.70 -2.39 4.53
N PHE A 143 -9.84 -1.85 4.96
CA PHE A 143 -10.69 -2.44 5.96
C PHE A 143 -11.84 -3.13 5.23
N LEU A 144 -11.68 -4.42 5.01
CA LEU A 144 -12.57 -5.25 4.23
C LEU A 144 -13.86 -5.59 4.97
N ASN A 145 -14.95 -5.47 4.23
CA ASN A 145 -16.16 -6.29 4.33
C ASN A 145 -16.37 -7.05 3.01
N ASP A 146 -17.42 -7.89 2.95
CA ASP A 146 -17.69 -8.85 1.86
C ASP A 146 -17.47 -8.31 0.42
N SER A 147 -17.71 -7.03 0.15
CA SER A 147 -17.71 -6.48 -1.22
C SER A 147 -16.39 -5.84 -1.69
N ALA A 148 -15.42 -5.59 -0.81
CA ALA A 148 -14.20 -4.86 -1.17
C ALA A 148 -13.08 -5.74 -1.80
N VAL A 149 -13.30 -7.07 -1.85
CA VAL A 149 -12.37 -8.06 -2.46
C VAL A 149 -12.18 -7.82 -3.97
N ARG A 150 -13.24 -7.41 -4.67
CA ARG A 150 -13.19 -7.15 -6.12
C ARG A 150 -12.35 -5.92 -6.47
N ILE A 151 -12.48 -4.84 -5.70
CA ILE A 151 -11.66 -3.64 -5.86
C ILE A 151 -10.19 -3.96 -5.65
N LEU A 152 -9.86 -4.71 -4.59
CA LEU A 152 -8.49 -5.15 -4.36
C LEU A 152 -7.93 -5.95 -5.54
N SER A 153 -8.75 -6.84 -6.12
CA SER A 153 -8.36 -7.63 -7.30
C SER A 153 -8.16 -6.77 -8.56
N SER A 154 -8.92 -5.68 -8.71
CA SER A 154 -8.76 -4.71 -9.80
C SER A 154 -7.51 -3.84 -9.60
N LEU A 155 -7.27 -3.43 -8.35
CA LEU A 155 -6.08 -2.67 -7.93
C LEU A 155 -4.80 -3.48 -8.10
N SER A 156 -4.78 -4.75 -7.71
CA SER A 156 -3.62 -5.62 -7.89
C SER A 156 -3.25 -5.81 -9.35
N LYS A 157 -4.24 -6.00 -10.23
CA LYS A 157 -4.00 -6.20 -11.67
C LYS A 157 -3.52 -4.94 -12.39
N SER A 158 -3.96 -3.77 -11.94
CA SER A 158 -3.64 -2.50 -12.61
C SER A 158 -2.27 -1.94 -12.23
N ARG A 159 -1.57 -2.53 -11.25
CA ARG A 159 -0.38 -1.95 -10.63
C ARG A 159 0.76 -2.94 -10.51
N ALA A 160 1.95 -2.51 -10.94
CA ALA A 160 3.15 -3.32 -10.87
C ALA A 160 3.77 -3.37 -9.45
N SER A 161 3.58 -2.36 -8.61
CA SER A 161 4.09 -2.34 -7.24
C SER A 161 3.41 -1.27 -6.36
N PHE A 162 3.29 -1.57 -5.06
CA PHE A 162 3.05 -0.61 -3.97
C PHE A 162 4.13 -0.85 -2.90
N GLY A 163 4.36 0.14 -2.03
CA GLY A 163 5.30 0.00 -0.91
C GLY A 163 4.74 -0.97 0.15
N LYS A 164 3.64 -0.58 0.79
CA LYS A 164 2.98 -1.38 1.83
C LYS A 164 1.53 -1.68 1.46
N VAL A 165 1.11 -2.91 1.72
CA VAL A 165 -0.31 -3.32 1.72
C VAL A 165 -0.69 -3.76 3.14
N ASP A 166 -1.77 -3.18 3.64
CA ASP A 166 -2.30 -3.40 4.98
C ASP A 166 -3.79 -3.72 4.87
N ILE A 167 -4.20 -4.93 5.24
CA ILE A 167 -5.56 -5.41 5.03
C ILE A 167 -6.13 -5.88 6.37
N TRP A 168 -7.37 -5.48 6.67
CA TRP A 168 -8.08 -5.74 7.93
C TRP A 168 -9.46 -6.29 7.66
N TRP A 169 -9.80 -7.43 8.27
CA TRP A 169 -11.09 -8.08 8.11
C TRP A 169 -11.96 -7.75 9.32
N GLN A 170 -13.09 -7.08 9.11
CA GLN A 170 -13.90 -6.54 10.22
C GLN A 170 -15.15 -7.36 10.57
N LYS A 171 -15.61 -8.25 9.66
CA LYS A 171 -16.85 -9.03 9.81
C LYS A 171 -16.68 -10.38 9.16
N ASP A 172 -17.51 -11.34 9.58
CA ASP A 172 -17.63 -12.67 8.98
C ASP A 172 -17.66 -12.59 7.46
N LEU A 173 -16.60 -13.08 6.81
CA LEU A 173 -16.59 -13.17 5.36
C LEU A 173 -17.56 -14.24 4.91
N LYS A 174 -18.54 -13.84 4.11
CA LYS A 174 -19.40 -14.79 3.40
C LYS A 174 -18.67 -15.43 2.22
N GLU A 175 -17.68 -14.74 1.66
CA GLU A 175 -16.97 -15.12 0.44
C GLU A 175 -15.50 -15.48 0.72
N LEU A 176 -15.29 -16.46 1.61
CA LEU A 176 -13.95 -16.93 2.03
C LEU A 176 -13.03 -17.27 0.84
N GLU A 177 -13.51 -18.05 -0.12
CA GLU A 177 -12.70 -18.49 -1.26
C GLU A 177 -12.29 -17.34 -2.17
N GLN A 178 -13.15 -16.34 -2.39
CA GLN A 178 -12.77 -15.14 -3.14
C GLN A 178 -11.72 -14.33 -2.41
N ALA A 179 -11.81 -14.22 -1.08
CA ALA A 179 -10.77 -13.54 -0.28
C ALA A 179 -9.43 -14.27 -0.40
N ARG A 180 -9.43 -15.60 -0.40
CA ARG A 180 -8.23 -16.44 -0.59
C ARG A 180 -7.62 -16.25 -1.98
N GLU A 181 -8.43 -16.36 -3.03
CA GLU A 181 -8.00 -16.11 -4.41
C GLU A 181 -7.41 -14.69 -4.58
N MET A 182 -8.03 -13.69 -3.95
CA MET A 182 -7.53 -12.32 -3.97
C MET A 182 -6.15 -12.21 -3.32
N LEU A 183 -5.95 -12.77 -2.12
CA LEU A 183 -4.65 -12.79 -1.45
C LEU A 183 -3.57 -13.48 -2.30
N LEU A 184 -3.92 -14.60 -2.94
CA LEU A 184 -3.04 -15.31 -3.86
C LEU A 184 -2.76 -14.52 -5.14
N SER A 185 -3.63 -13.58 -5.53
CA SER A 185 -3.45 -12.72 -6.70
C SER A 185 -2.67 -11.43 -6.43
N LEU A 186 -2.36 -11.12 -5.16
CA LEU A 186 -1.66 -9.88 -4.82
C LEU A 186 -0.30 -9.79 -5.55
N PRO A 187 0.13 -8.60 -6.02
CA PRO A 187 1.42 -8.43 -6.67
C PRO A 187 2.57 -8.53 -5.65
N ALA A 188 3.81 -8.54 -6.11
CA ALA A 188 4.96 -8.42 -5.22
C ALA A 188 5.02 -7.04 -4.54
N MET A 189 5.33 -7.00 -3.24
CA MET A 189 5.33 -5.78 -2.41
C MET A 189 6.53 -5.71 -1.48
N GLU A 190 6.85 -4.51 -0.98
CA GLU A 190 7.84 -4.39 0.09
C GLU A 190 7.32 -5.01 1.38
N LYS A 191 6.10 -4.64 1.80
CA LYS A 191 5.51 -5.07 3.07
C LYS A 191 4.07 -5.52 2.95
N PHE A 192 3.74 -6.64 3.59
CA PHE A 192 2.38 -7.09 3.80
C PHE A 192 2.05 -7.09 5.29
N LEU A 193 0.88 -6.55 5.62
CA LEU A 193 0.25 -6.67 6.92
C LEU A 193 -1.18 -7.17 6.70
N ILE A 194 -1.48 -8.37 7.19
CA ILE A 194 -2.74 -9.07 6.98
C ILE A 194 -3.33 -9.38 8.35
N HIS A 195 -4.45 -8.74 8.67
CA HIS A 195 -5.17 -8.92 9.92
C HIS A 195 -6.42 -9.77 9.69
N GLY A 196 -6.33 -11.06 9.95
CA GLY A 196 -7.45 -11.99 9.83
C GLY A 196 -8.48 -11.85 10.96
N MET A 197 -9.49 -12.73 10.92
CA MET A 197 -10.36 -13.02 12.06
C MET A 197 -9.99 -14.39 12.62
N ALA A 198 -9.88 -14.48 13.95
CA ALA A 198 -9.27 -15.63 14.61
C ALA A 198 -10.07 -16.93 14.44
N ASP A 199 -11.36 -16.84 14.14
CA ASP A 199 -12.27 -17.95 13.92
C ASP A 199 -12.32 -18.42 12.45
N GLN A 200 -11.90 -17.59 11.50
CA GLN A 200 -11.93 -17.93 10.08
C GLN A 200 -10.55 -18.34 9.55
N ALA A 201 -10.49 -19.52 8.91
CA ALA A 201 -9.28 -20.04 8.28
C ALA A 201 -9.00 -19.39 6.91
N VAL A 202 -9.11 -18.05 6.81
CA VAL A 202 -8.81 -17.33 5.56
C VAL A 202 -7.36 -17.53 5.17
N VAL A 203 -6.44 -17.39 6.12
CA VAL A 203 -5.00 -17.52 5.93
C VAL A 203 -4.57 -18.93 6.31
N ASP A 204 -4.03 -19.67 5.35
CA ASP A 204 -3.47 -21.01 5.50
C ASP A 204 -2.03 -21.07 4.93
N ASP A 205 -1.45 -22.27 4.93
CA ASP A 205 -0.08 -22.50 4.43
C ASP A 205 0.14 -21.94 3.03
N GLU A 206 -0.80 -22.14 2.11
CA GLU A 206 -0.65 -21.71 0.72
C GLU A 206 -0.55 -20.19 0.61
N ILE A 207 -1.44 -19.49 1.31
CA ILE A 207 -1.48 -18.03 1.33
C ILE A 207 -0.23 -17.45 1.98
N VAL A 208 0.17 -17.97 3.15
CA VAL A 208 1.38 -17.50 3.84
C VAL A 208 2.60 -17.67 2.93
N LEU A 209 2.79 -18.85 2.33
CA LEU A 209 3.93 -19.11 1.45
C LEU A 209 3.89 -18.23 0.19
N SER A 210 2.70 -18.01 -0.40
CA SER A 210 2.53 -17.14 -1.56
C SER A 210 2.92 -15.69 -1.25
N ILE A 211 2.44 -15.15 -0.13
CA ILE A 211 2.74 -13.78 0.32
C ILE A 211 4.22 -13.64 0.69
N VAL A 212 4.79 -14.61 1.40
CA VAL A 212 6.22 -14.61 1.75
C VAL A 212 7.10 -14.65 0.50
N ARG A 213 6.72 -15.38 -0.56
CA ARG A 213 7.47 -15.36 -1.83
C ARG A 213 7.39 -14.02 -2.56
N LYS A 214 6.35 -13.23 -2.29
CA LYS A 214 6.06 -11.95 -2.95
C LYS A 214 6.49 -10.74 -2.14
N THR A 215 6.91 -10.91 -0.89
CA THR A 215 7.45 -9.81 -0.08
C THR A 215 8.93 -9.62 -0.32
N SER A 216 9.38 -8.37 -0.34
CA SER A 216 10.80 -8.02 -0.41
C SER A 216 11.34 -7.50 0.92
N ASN A 217 10.55 -7.39 1.99
CA ASN A 217 11.04 -6.91 3.29
C ASN A 217 10.34 -7.62 4.46
N SER A 218 9.03 -7.51 4.59
CA SER A 218 8.33 -8.11 5.74
C SER A 218 6.90 -8.54 5.43
N ALA A 219 6.50 -9.67 6.03
CA ALA A 219 5.10 -10.12 6.04
C ALA A 219 4.64 -10.36 7.48
N ASP A 220 3.46 -9.87 7.82
CA ASP A 220 2.91 -9.95 9.16
C ASP A 220 1.45 -10.41 9.10
N PHE A 221 1.16 -11.55 9.73
CA PHE A 221 -0.16 -12.19 9.78
C PHE A 221 -0.66 -12.20 11.23
N ARG A 222 -1.60 -11.30 11.54
CA ARG A 222 -2.14 -11.11 12.89
C ARG A 222 -3.61 -11.47 12.99
N ASN A 223 -4.03 -11.90 14.17
CA ASN A 223 -5.40 -12.30 14.47
C ASN A 223 -5.95 -13.35 13.47
N CYS A 224 -5.08 -14.08 12.79
CA CYS A 224 -5.47 -15.18 11.92
C CYS A 224 -5.82 -16.41 12.76
N ASN A 225 -6.56 -17.35 12.17
CA ASN A 225 -6.80 -18.63 12.82
C ASN A 225 -5.47 -19.34 13.11
N LYS A 226 -5.17 -19.44 14.41
CA LYS A 226 -3.90 -19.94 14.97
C LYS A 226 -3.58 -21.40 14.66
N ASP A 227 -4.56 -22.16 14.16
CA ASP A 227 -4.41 -23.56 13.80
C ASP A 227 -4.49 -23.83 12.29
N ALA A 228 -4.86 -22.81 11.49
CA ALA A 228 -4.98 -22.92 10.04
C ALA A 228 -3.61 -23.07 9.35
N VAL A 229 -2.59 -22.36 9.85
CA VAL A 229 -1.20 -22.54 9.40
C VAL A 229 -0.58 -23.72 10.14
N THR A 230 -0.04 -24.67 9.39
CA THR A 230 0.54 -25.88 9.94
C THR A 230 2.00 -25.67 10.35
N ALA A 231 2.49 -26.52 11.26
CA ALA A 231 3.90 -26.55 11.62
C ALA A 231 4.82 -26.78 10.40
N LYS A 232 4.34 -27.55 9.40
CA LYS A 232 5.07 -27.76 8.15
C LYS A 232 5.15 -26.48 7.33
N GLY A 233 4.03 -25.77 7.17
CA GLY A 233 3.99 -24.46 6.52
C GLY A 233 4.96 -23.47 7.16
N LEU A 234 4.97 -23.41 8.50
CA LEU A 234 5.91 -22.57 9.25
C LEU A 234 7.38 -22.95 9.05
N VAL A 235 7.72 -24.24 8.95
CA VAL A 235 9.10 -24.68 8.61
C VAL A 235 9.49 -24.24 7.21
N GLU A 236 8.59 -24.34 6.24
CA GLU A 236 8.84 -23.87 4.87
C GLU A 236 9.04 -22.35 4.82
N VAL A 237 8.23 -21.57 5.56
CA VAL A 237 8.42 -20.12 5.72
C VAL A 237 9.78 -19.82 6.34
N TYR A 238 10.16 -20.51 7.42
CA TYR A 238 11.47 -20.34 8.04
C TYR A 238 12.60 -20.60 7.04
N GLN A 239 12.50 -21.67 6.24
CA GLN A 239 13.49 -21.96 5.19
C GLN A 239 13.54 -20.85 4.15
N MET A 240 12.41 -20.27 3.75
CA MET A 240 12.39 -19.12 2.85
C MET A 240 13.06 -17.90 3.48
N VAL A 241 12.85 -17.62 4.77
CA VAL A 241 13.50 -16.49 5.45
C VAL A 241 14.99 -16.74 5.68
N ALA A 242 15.38 -17.97 6.03
CA ALA A 242 16.73 -18.34 6.44
C ALA A 242 17.68 -18.64 5.28
N ASN A 243 17.20 -19.32 4.22
CA ASN A 243 18.03 -19.76 3.09
C ASN A 243 18.14 -18.71 2.00
N SER A 244 17.34 -17.65 2.05
CA SER A 244 17.15 -16.83 0.88
C SER A 244 18.28 -15.81 0.70
N SER A 245 18.71 -15.74 -0.55
CA SER A 245 19.20 -14.52 -1.19
C SER A 245 18.12 -13.41 -1.26
N SER A 246 16.95 -13.62 -0.64
CA SER A 246 15.83 -12.68 -0.65
C SER A 246 16.09 -11.54 0.34
N SER A 247 15.53 -10.39 0.03
CA SER A 247 15.56 -9.20 0.85
C SER A 247 14.61 -9.25 2.05
N ILE A 248 13.95 -10.39 2.29
CA ILE A 248 12.99 -10.56 3.39
C ILE A 248 13.74 -10.54 4.71
N ASN A 249 13.41 -9.58 5.56
CA ASN A 249 14.01 -9.39 6.85
C ASN A 249 13.23 -10.09 7.96
N GLU A 250 11.91 -10.15 7.84
CA GLU A 250 11.04 -10.55 8.95
C GLU A 250 9.71 -11.13 8.48
N VAL A 251 9.31 -12.24 9.10
CA VAL A 251 7.96 -12.79 8.98
C VAL A 251 7.39 -13.01 10.38
N HIS A 252 6.17 -12.53 10.58
CA HIS A 252 5.41 -12.71 11.81
C HIS A 252 4.13 -13.48 11.51
N CYS A 253 3.88 -14.56 12.25
CA CYS A 253 2.66 -15.36 12.09
C CYS A 253 2.10 -15.78 13.45
N ASP A 254 0.85 -15.41 13.72
CA ASP A 254 0.11 -15.92 14.88
C ASP A 254 -0.03 -17.45 14.81
N ALA A 255 0.24 -18.13 15.92
CA ALA A 255 0.18 -19.59 16.01
C ALA A 255 -0.22 -20.06 17.41
N SER A 256 -0.96 -21.16 17.49
CA SER A 256 -1.32 -21.75 18.78
C SER A 256 -0.07 -22.33 19.44
N THR A 257 -0.04 -22.41 20.78
CA THR A 257 1.09 -23.00 21.51
C THR A 257 1.36 -24.45 21.09
N THR A 258 0.33 -25.18 20.66
CA THR A 258 0.47 -26.52 20.10
C THR A 258 1.23 -26.49 18.77
N LYS A 259 0.85 -25.59 17.85
CA LYS A 259 1.51 -25.44 16.54
C LYS A 259 2.94 -24.94 16.67
N GLU A 260 3.19 -24.01 17.58
CA GLU A 260 4.53 -23.53 17.92
C GLU A 260 5.45 -24.69 18.35
N ARG A 261 5.01 -25.52 19.30
CA ARG A 261 5.80 -26.69 19.75
C ARG A 261 6.06 -27.68 18.62
N GLN A 262 5.05 -27.96 17.80
CA GLN A 262 5.19 -28.83 16.63
C GLN A 262 6.18 -28.24 15.62
N PHE A 263 6.14 -26.94 15.38
CA PHE A 263 7.06 -26.22 14.52
C PHE A 263 8.50 -26.33 15.02
N LEU A 264 8.76 -26.03 16.29
CA LEU A 264 10.12 -26.11 16.86
C LEU A 264 10.70 -27.52 16.77
N TYR A 265 9.88 -28.54 17.07
CA TYR A 265 10.30 -29.94 16.93
C TYR A 265 10.63 -30.30 15.48
N LEU A 266 9.73 -29.94 14.55
CA LEU A 266 9.91 -30.24 13.14
C LEU A 266 11.10 -29.49 12.55
N LEU A 267 11.30 -28.22 12.91
CA LEU A 267 12.45 -27.42 12.50
C LEU A 267 13.77 -28.08 12.94
N ALA A 268 13.88 -28.44 14.22
CA ALA A 268 15.08 -29.10 14.75
C ALA A 268 15.33 -30.44 14.06
N PHE A 269 14.28 -31.22 13.81
CA PHE A 269 14.37 -32.48 13.08
C PHE A 269 14.86 -32.29 11.64
N THR A 270 14.26 -31.35 10.90
CA THR A 270 14.64 -31.04 9.51
C THR A 270 16.08 -30.55 9.41
N LEU A 271 16.51 -29.62 10.28
CA LEU A 271 17.89 -29.14 10.30
C LEU A 271 18.89 -30.26 10.59
N LYS A 272 18.56 -31.14 11.56
CA LYS A 272 19.39 -32.31 11.87
C LYS A 272 19.52 -33.26 10.67
N GLN A 273 18.43 -33.49 9.93
CA GLN A 273 18.47 -34.31 8.70
C GLN A 273 19.32 -33.66 7.60
N SER A 274 19.36 -32.33 7.53
CA SER A 274 20.24 -31.59 6.62
C SER A 274 21.71 -31.52 7.07
N GLY A 275 22.08 -32.21 8.15
CA GLY A 275 23.45 -32.25 8.67
C GLY A 275 23.85 -31.04 9.51
N ALA A 276 22.90 -30.21 9.96
CA ALA A 276 23.20 -29.10 10.86
C ALA A 276 23.71 -29.60 12.22
N ASP A 277 24.72 -28.92 12.76
CA ASP A 277 25.23 -29.21 14.09
C ASP A 277 24.29 -28.69 15.19
N ARG A 278 24.56 -29.09 16.44
CA ARG A 278 23.73 -28.72 17.60
C ARG A 278 23.69 -27.21 17.83
N ALA A 279 24.79 -26.50 17.56
CA ALA A 279 24.88 -25.05 17.71
C ALA A 279 24.00 -24.32 16.69
N THR A 280 24.00 -24.78 15.44
CA THR A 280 23.15 -24.25 14.36
C THR A 280 21.67 -24.47 14.66
N ILE A 281 21.31 -25.65 15.17
CA ILE A 281 19.93 -25.96 15.57
C ILE A 281 19.50 -25.06 16.74
N ALA A 282 20.33 -24.93 17.78
CA ALA A 282 20.03 -24.07 18.93
C ALA A 282 19.83 -22.61 18.48
N LYS A 283 20.72 -22.09 17.63
CA LYS A 283 20.61 -20.74 17.09
C LYS A 283 19.39 -20.53 16.20
N ALA A 284 18.97 -21.55 15.44
CA ALA A 284 17.74 -21.50 14.65
C ALA A 284 16.48 -21.41 15.54
N VAL A 285 16.46 -22.18 16.63
CA VAL A 285 15.39 -22.14 17.65
C VAL A 285 15.39 -20.82 18.42
N GLU A 286 16.56 -20.27 18.76
CA GLU A 286 16.67 -18.93 19.38
C GLU A 286 16.23 -17.80 18.46
N ARG A 287 16.39 -17.95 17.14
CA ARG A 287 15.93 -16.97 16.14
C ARG A 287 14.42 -16.96 15.95
N THR A 288 13.76 -18.00 16.40
CA THR A 288 12.30 -18.07 16.43
C THR A 288 11.84 -17.65 17.81
N ASN A 289 11.50 -16.37 17.97
CA ASN A 289 10.91 -15.89 19.21
C ASN A 289 9.42 -16.20 19.20
N TYR A 290 8.93 -16.81 20.27
CA TYR A 290 7.52 -16.86 20.56
C TYR A 290 7.19 -15.79 21.59
N GLU A 291 6.54 -14.73 21.13
CA GLU A 291 6.04 -13.68 21.99
C GLU A 291 4.53 -13.55 21.77
N TYR A 292 3.78 -13.48 22.86
CA TYR A 292 2.34 -13.16 22.87
C TYR A 292 1.45 -14.00 21.95
N GLY A 293 1.83 -15.24 21.62
CA GLY A 293 0.99 -16.10 20.79
C GLY A 293 1.37 -16.13 19.30
N ALA A 294 2.56 -15.65 18.95
CA ALA A 294 3.00 -15.56 17.57
C ALA A 294 4.47 -15.96 17.40
N ILE A 295 4.78 -16.49 16.22
CA ILE A 295 6.13 -16.92 15.84
C ILE A 295 6.75 -15.81 15.00
N HIS A 296 7.83 -15.24 15.51
CA HIS A 296 8.66 -14.27 14.81
C HIS A 296 9.84 -14.98 14.15
N MET A 297 9.98 -14.81 12.84
CA MET A 297 11.08 -15.38 12.07
C MET A 297 11.91 -14.25 11.47
N HIS A 298 13.19 -14.18 11.83
CA HIS A 298 14.10 -13.14 11.34
C HIS A 298 15.16 -13.68 10.38
N SER A 299 15.49 -12.89 9.38
CA SER A 299 16.59 -13.18 8.47
C SER A 299 17.95 -13.07 9.16
N THR A 300 18.90 -13.85 8.65
CA THR A 300 20.26 -13.94 9.19
C THR A 300 21.09 -12.68 8.98
N ARG A 301 20.74 -11.84 8.00
CA ARG A 301 21.46 -10.58 7.69
C ARG A 301 21.35 -9.54 8.81
N LYS A 302 20.16 -9.38 9.40
CA LYS A 302 19.86 -8.35 10.41
C LYS A 302 20.74 -8.48 11.67
N ILE A 303 21.20 -9.68 12.01
CA ILE A 303 22.07 -9.94 13.18
C ILE A 303 23.52 -9.51 12.93
N ARG A 304 23.95 -9.39 11.66
CA ARG A 304 25.29 -8.87 11.35
C ARG A 304 25.37 -7.35 11.46
N ASP A 305 24.25 -6.65 11.29
CA ASP A 305 24.19 -5.18 11.35
C ASP A 305 23.91 -4.65 12.77
N SER A 306 23.62 -5.53 13.74
CA SER A 306 23.32 -5.19 15.13
C SER A 306 24.34 -5.70 16.16
N ASN A 307 25.47 -6.25 15.69
CA ASN A 307 26.68 -6.56 16.48
C ASN A 307 27.84 -5.69 16.05
#